data_AF-A0A7X3IAA4-F1
#
_entry.id   AF-A0A7X3IAA4-F1
#
_cell.length_a   1.000
_cell.length_b   1.000
_cell.length_c   1.000
_cell.angle_alpha   90.00
_cell.angle_beta   90.00
_cell.angle_gamma   90.00
#
_symmetry.space_group_name_H-M   'P 1'
#
loop_
_entity.id
_entity.type
_entity.pdbx_description
1 polymer ?
#
loop_
_entity_poly.entity_id
_entity_poly.type
_entity_poly.pdbx_seq_one_letter_code
_entity_poly.pdbx_strand_id
1 'polypeptide(L)' 'MPDDAGFDRMVGAAIRTHALVKSHGTPARQLLSRLLLMEIGFEIAARRDADRAANDNPDAAED' A
#
# COMPACT_ATOMS: atom_id res chain seq x y z
N MET A 1 1.97 34.96 34.30
CA MET A 1 1.72 33.63 33.73
C MET A 1 2.72 33.40 32.60
N PRO A 2 3.84 32.73 32.87
CA PRO A 2 4.82 32.41 31.83
C PRO A 2 4.42 31.11 31.11
N ASP A 3 4.53 31.14 29.79
CA ASP A 3 4.46 30.02 28.83
C ASP A 3 3.11 29.41 28.40
N ASP A 4 1.99 29.60 29.12
CA ASP A 4 0.70 28.96 28.76
C ASP A 4 0.30 29.16 27.27
N ALA A 5 0.57 30.35 26.73
CA ALA A 5 0.28 30.68 25.33
C ALA A 5 1.15 29.92 24.31
N GLY A 6 2.37 29.52 24.70
CA GLY A 6 3.26 28.69 23.89
C GLY A 6 2.82 27.22 23.88
N PHE A 7 2.43 26.71 25.06
CA PHE A 7 1.87 25.38 25.22
C PHE A 7 0.56 25.22 24.43
N ASP A 8 -0.37 26.16 24.55
CA ASP A 8 -1.64 26.14 23.82
C ASP A 8 -1.45 26.16 22.29
N ARG A 9 -0.48 26.93 21.81
CA ARG A 9 -0.15 27.00 20.38
C ARG A 9 0.41 25.66 19.89
N MET A 10 1.27 25.02 20.68
CA MET A 10 1.84 23.70 20.37
C MET A 10 0.74 22.63 20.33
N VAL A 11 -0.14 22.59 21.33
CA VAL A 11 -1.28 21.67 21.39
C VAL A 11 -2.21 21.86 20.19
N GLY A 12 -2.54 23.11 19.86
CA GLY A 12 -3.36 23.42 18.68
C GLY A 12 -2.73 22.99 17.35
N ALA A 13 -1.40 23.10 17.21
CA ALA A 13 -0.68 22.62 16.04
C ALA A 13 -0.68 21.08 15.95
N ALA A 14 -0.49 20.40 17.07
CA ALA A 14 -0.52 18.94 17.15
C ALA A 14 -1.91 18.38 16.76
N ILE A 15 -2.99 18.98 17.28
CA ILE A 15 -4.38 18.59 16.95
C ILE A 15 -4.67 18.78 15.46
N ARG A 16 -4.31 19.92 14.87
CA ARG A 16 -4.51 20.18 13.44
C ARG A 16 -3.74 19.20 12.57
N THR A 17 -2.49 18.92 12.93
CA THR A 17 -1.65 17.95 12.20
C THR A 17 -2.23 16.55 12.31
N HIS A 18 -2.69 16.14 13.50
CA HIS A 18 -3.35 14.86 13.69
C HIS A 18 -4.64 14.74 12.87
N ALA A 19 -5.47 15.79 12.82
CA ALA A 19 -6.69 15.81 12.01
C ALA A 19 -6.38 15.69 10.51
N LEU A 20 -5.34 16.37 10.03
CA LEU A 20 -4.87 16.31 8.65
C LEU A 20 -4.30 14.92 8.28
N VAL A 21 -3.52 14.33 9.18
CA VAL A 21 -3.00 12.96 9.03
C VAL A 21 -4.14 11.93 9.06
N LYS A 22 -5.16 12.13 9.89
CA LYS A 22 -6.34 11.27 9.94
C LYS A 22 -7.16 11.37 8.64
N SER A 23 -7.32 12.58 8.08
CA SER A 23 -8.09 12.80 6.86
C SER A 23 -7.35 12.38 5.58
N HIS A 24 -6.02 12.46 5.54
CA HIS A 24 -5.24 12.22 4.32
C HIS A 24 -4.28 11.03 4.40
N GLY A 25 -3.84 10.63 5.59
CA GLY A 25 -2.98 9.47 5.80
C GLY A 25 -3.72 8.15 5.60
N THR A 26 -5.03 8.09 5.84
CA THR A 26 -5.81 6.85 5.67
C THR A 26 -6.11 6.56 4.19
N PRO A 27 -6.63 7.52 3.39
CA PRO A 27 -6.93 7.27 1.99
C PRO A 27 -5.68 7.06 1.13
N ALA A 28 -4.62 7.85 1.33
CA ALA A 28 -3.38 7.69 0.58
C ALA A 28 -2.69 6.35 0.89
N ARG A 29 -2.72 5.92 2.15
CA ARG A 29 -2.18 4.61 2.55
C ARG A 29 -3.03 3.46 2.04
N GLN A 30 -4.36 3.58 2.05
CA GLN A 30 -5.25 2.60 1.42
C GLN A 30 -5.02 2.49 -0.08
N LEU A 31 -4.83 3.62 -0.78
CA LEU A 31 -4.50 3.64 -2.19
C LEU A 31 -3.17 2.94 -2.45
N LEU A 32 -2.12 3.29 -1.69
CA LEU A 32 -0.80 2.66 -1.81
C LEU A 32 -0.88 1.15 -1.55
N SER A 33 -1.62 0.73 -0.52
CA SER A 33 -1.84 -0.70 -0.24
C SER A 33 -2.58 -1.41 -1.37
N ARG A 34 -3.58 -0.78 -2.00
CA ARG A 34 -4.28 -1.36 -3.15
C ARG A 34 -3.36 -1.50 -4.37
N LEU A 35 -2.54 -0.49 -4.65
CA LEU A 35 -1.57 -0.52 -5.75
C LEU A 35 -0.53 -1.64 -5.53
N LEU A 36 0.00 -1.77 -4.31
CA LEU A 36 0.95 -2.82 -3.97
C LEU A 36 0.34 -4.22 -4.11
N LEU A 37 -0.90 -4.42 -3.67
CA LEU A 37 -1.60 -5.70 -3.82
C LEU A 37 -1.86 -6.05 -5.30
N MET A 38 -2.13 -5.05 -6.14
CA MET A 38 -2.33 -5.23 -7.58
C MET A 38 -1.02 -5.65 -8.27
N GLU A 39 0.10 -5.00 -7.93
CA GLU A 39 1.43 -5.34 -8.46
C GLU A 39 1.85 -6.76 -8.05
N ILE A 40 1.65 -7.14 -6.79
CA ILE A 40 1.91 -8.51 -6.31
C ILE A 40 1.03 -9.53 -7.06
N GLY A 41 -0.26 -9.23 -7.23
CA GLY A 41 -1.18 -10.09 -7.97
C GLY A 41 -0.76 -10.30 -9.43
N PHE A 42 -0.26 -9.25 -10.07
CA PHE A 42 0.27 -9.31 -11.44
C PHE A 42 1.54 -10.18 -11.51
N GLU A 43 2.49 -10.00 -10.60
CA GLU A 43 3.71 -10.80 -10.55
C GLU A 43 3.41 -12.29 -10.32
N ILE A 44 2.45 -12.61 -9.44
CA ILE A 44 2.01 -14.00 -9.21
C ILE A 44 1.40 -14.59 -10.48
N ALA A 45 0.54 -13.84 -11.17
CA ALA A 45 -0.08 -14.30 -12.42
C ALA A 45 0.98 -14.53 -13.50
N ALA A 46 1.92 -13.59 -13.69
CA ALA A 46 3.01 -13.70 -14.64
C ALA A 46 3.91 -14.93 -14.37
N ARG A 47 4.24 -15.19 -13.10
CA ARG A 47 5.01 -16.39 -12.72
C ARG A 47 4.23 -17.67 -12.95
N ARG A 48 2.94 -17.70 -12.60
CA ARG A 48 2.08 -18.86 -12.85
C ARG A 48 1.96 -19.17 -14.34
N ASP A 49 1.85 -18.16 -15.18
CA ASP A 49 1.78 -18.32 -16.63
C ASP A 49 3.13 -18.79 -17.20
N ALA A 50 4.25 -18.32 -16.66
CA ALA A 50 5.58 -18.83 -17.00
C ALA A 50 5.77 -20.29 -16.57
N ASP A 51 5.35 -20.66 -15.36
CA ASP A 51 5.38 -22.04 -14.86
C ASP A 51 4.46 -22.96 -15.68
N ARG A 52 3.31 -22.44 -16.14
CA ARG A 52 2.40 -23.16 -17.03
C ARG A 52 3.02 -23.37 -18.41
N ALA A 53 3.59 -22.33 -19.01
CA ALA A 53 4.26 -22.43 -20.31
C ALA A 53 5.49 -23.34 -20.26
N ALA A 54 6.16 -23.43 -19.10
CA ALA A 54 7.26 -24.37 -18.89
C ALA A 54 6.80 -25.83 -18.71
N ASN A 55 5.55 -26.06 -18.28
CA ASN A 55 4.95 -27.39 -18.12
C ASN A 55 4.11 -27.84 -19.32
N ASP A 56 3.85 -26.97 -20.30
CA ASP A 56 3.33 -27.36 -21.62
C ASP A 56 4.45 -28.08 -22.39
N ASN A 57 4.75 -29.31 -21.96
CA ASN A 57 5.74 -30.18 -22.59
C ASN A 57 5.18 -30.66 -23.95
N PRO A 58 5.83 -30.36 -25.10
CA PRO A 58 5.36 -30.81 -26.41
C PRO A 58 5.41 -32.34 -26.59
N ASP A 59 6.16 -33.03 -25.72
CA ASP A 59 6.30 -34.50 -25.74
C ASP A 59 5.19 -35.25 -24.98
N ALA A 60 4.16 -34.58 -24.44
CA ALA A 60 3.03 -35.26 -23.80
C ALA A 60 2.01 -35.87 -24.79
N ALA A 61 2.27 -35.75 -26.09
CA ALA A 61 1.39 -36.22 -27.16
C ALA A 61 2.08 -37.25 -28.07
N GLU A 62 2.56 -38.36 -27.50
CA GLU A 62 2.79 -39.61 -28.26
C GLU A 62 2.91 -40.79 -27.28
N ASP A 63 1.76 -41.44 -27.02
CA ASP A 63 1.56 -42.90 -27.01
C ASP A 63 0.06 -43.23 -27.01
#